data_AF-A0A2D6U3F8-F1
#
_entry.id   AF-A0A2D6U3F8-F1
#
_cell.length_a   1.000
_cell.length_b   1.000
_cell.length_c   1.000
_cell.angle_alpha   90.00
_cell.angle_beta   90.00
_cell.angle_gamma   90.00
#
_symmetry.space_group_name_H-M   'P 1'
#
loop_
_entity.id
_entity.type
_entity.pdbx_description
1 polymer ?
#
loop_
_entity_poly.entity_id
_entity_poly.type
_entity_poly.pdbx_seq_one_letter_code
_entity_poly.pdbx_strand_id
1 'polypeptide(L)' 'MRYLKVEGHENLYRDVTTGAIVNTDKPAPRNFSRTFNNALEDINTLKEEISEIKQLLQEIVRNGNS' A
#
# COMPACT_ATOMS: atom_id res chain seq x y z
N MET A 1 -11.75 9.74 -30.63
CA MET A 1 -11.56 8.30 -30.42
C MET A 1 -12.92 7.64 -30.43
N ARG A 2 -13.11 6.59 -31.23
CA ARG A 2 -14.36 5.82 -31.30
C ARG A 2 -14.05 4.43 -30.75
N TYR A 3 -14.86 3.94 -29.83
CA TYR A 3 -14.66 2.64 -29.20
C TYR A 3 -15.84 1.70 -29.55
N LEU A 4 -15.53 0.47 -29.91
CA LEU A 4 -16.50 -0.60 -30.16
C LEU A 4 -16.33 -1.71 -29.14
N LYS A 5 -17.42 -2.17 -28.53
CA LYS A 5 -17.37 -3.29 -27.59
C LYS A 5 -16.93 -4.56 -28.32
N VAL A 6 -16.01 -5.31 -27.71
CA VAL A 6 -15.60 -6.62 -28.23
C VAL A 6 -16.68 -7.65 -27.87
N GLU A 7 -17.10 -8.44 -28.85
CA GLU A 7 -18.11 -9.48 -28.65
C GLU A 7 -17.64 -10.52 -27.63
N GLY A 8 -18.52 -10.94 -26.72
CA GLY A 8 -18.20 -11.90 -25.67
C GLY A 8 -17.39 -11.35 -24.48
N HIS A 9 -17.00 -10.07 -24.49
CA HIS A 9 -16.22 -9.45 -23.42
C HIS A 9 -16.87 -8.15 -22.90
N GLU A 10 -17.10 -8.07 -21.59
CA GLU A 10 -17.76 -6.89 -21.00
C GLU A 10 -16.85 -5.67 -20.90
N ASN A 11 -15.56 -5.88 -20.63
CA ASN A 11 -14.60 -4.84 -20.28
C ASN A 11 -13.53 -4.61 -21.36
N LEU A 12 -13.73 -5.15 -22.57
CA LEU A 12 -12.82 -4.96 -23.70
C LEU A 12 -13.47 -4.09 -24.78
N TYR A 13 -12.74 -3.06 -25.21
CA TYR A 13 -13.18 -2.12 -26.23
C TYR A 13 -12.11 -1.98 -27.31
N ARG A 14 -12.50 -2.07 -28.58
CA ARG A 14 -11.66 -1.84 -29.73
C ARG A 14 -11.69 -0.37 -30.12
N ASP A 15 -10.53 0.28 -30.15
CA ASP A 15 -10.37 1.58 -30.79
C ASP A 15 -10.46 1.42 -32.31
N VAL A 16 -11.44 2.07 -32.93
CA VAL A 16 -11.68 1.97 -34.37
C VAL A 16 -10.64 2.75 -35.18
N THR A 17 -9.93 3.70 -34.56
CA THR A 17 -8.90 4.51 -35.22
C THR A 17 -7.57 3.78 -35.33
N THR A 18 -7.17 3.04 -34.29
CA THR A 18 -5.86 2.37 -34.20
C THR A 18 -5.94 0.85 -34.30
N GLY A 19 -7.12 0.27 -34.08
CA GLY A 19 -7.31 -1.17 -33.99
C GLY A 19 -6.92 -1.79 -32.65
N ALA A 20 -6.41 -0.99 -31.69
CA ALA A 20 -6.01 -1.48 -30.38
C ALA A 20 -7.21 -1.98 -29.54
N ILE A 21 -6.99 -3.02 -28.73
CA ILE A 21 -7.95 -3.48 -27.72
C ILE A 21 -7.58 -2.88 -26.37
N VAL A 22 -8.51 -2.15 -25.76
CA VAL A 22 -8.37 -1.47 -24.48
C VAL A 22 -9.15 -2.26 -23.43
N ASN A 23 -8.47 -2.64 -22.35
CA ASN A 23 -9.11 -3.19 -21.17
C ASN A 23 -9.56 -2.04 -20.24
N THR A 24 -10.85 -2.02 -19.88
CA THR A 24 -11.45 -1.06 -18.95
C THR A 24 -11.73 -1.64 -17.57
N ASP A 25 -11.28 -2.86 -17.30
CA ASP A 25 -11.29 -3.46 -15.97
C ASP A 25 -10.61 -2.50 -15.00
N LYS A 26 -11.36 -2.11 -13.97
CA LYS A 26 -10.76 -1.43 -12.83
C LYS A 26 -10.02 -2.51 -12.04
N PRO A 27 -8.68 -2.44 -11.90
CA PRO A 27 -8.00 -3.36 -11.02
C PRO A 27 -8.63 -3.22 -9.63
N ALA A 28 -8.95 -4.36 -9.00
CA ALA A 28 -9.51 -4.36 -7.65
C ALA A 28 -8.64 -3.45 -6.76
N PRO A 29 -9.25 -2.69 -5.82
CA PRO A 29 -8.49 -1.82 -4.92
C PRO A 29 -7.37 -2.66 -4.32
N ARG A 30 -6.14 -2.24 -4.63
CA ARG A 30 -4.93 -3.06 -4.44
C ARG A 30 -4.82 -3.33 -2.94
N ASN A 31 -5.19 -4.53 -2.49
CA ASN A 31 -5.08 -4.94 -1.07
C ASN A 31 -3.67 -4.69 -0.51
N PHE A 32 -2.67 -4.69 -1.41
CA PHE A 32 -1.29 -4.28 -1.15
C PHE A 32 -1.17 -2.94 -0.41
N SER A 33 -1.94 -1.92 -0.78
CA SER A 33 -1.85 -0.60 -0.12
C SER A 33 -2.29 -0.66 1.34
N ARG A 34 -3.29 -1.48 1.67
CA ARG A 34 -3.75 -1.64 3.06
C ARG A 34 -2.73 -2.43 3.89
N THR A 35 -2.26 -3.57 3.37
CA THR A 35 -1.23 -4.38 4.05
C THR A 35 0.06 -3.59 4.26
N PHE A 36 0.46 -2.78 3.27
CA PHE A 36 1.63 -1.93 3.38
C PHE A 36 1.48 -0.83 4.43
N ASN A 37 0.32 -0.16 4.46
CA ASN A 37 0.05 0.87 5.47
C ASN A 37 0.03 0.29 6.89
N ASN A 38 -0.59 -0.88 7.09
CA ASN A 38 -0.59 -1.56 8.39
C ASN A 38 0.83 -1.92 8.82
N ALA A 39 1.65 -2.46 7.92
CA ALA A 39 3.05 -2.79 8.23
C ALA A 39 3.88 -1.53 8.58
N LEU A 40 3.60 -0.40 7.94
CA LEU A 40 4.24 0.87 8.30
C LEU A 40 3.83 1.37 9.68
N GLU A 41 2.56 1.22 10.03
CA GLU A 41 2.03 1.54 11.36
C GLU A 41 2.69 0.69 12.44
N ASP A 42 2.72 -0.64 12.25
CA ASP A 42 3.38 -1.59 13.16
C ASP A 42 4.87 -1.23 13.37
N ILE A 43 5.58 -0.87 12.29
CA ILE A 43 6.98 -0.45 12.37
C ILE A 43 7.15 0.83 13.20
N ASN A 44 6.22 1.78 13.08
CA ASN A 44 6.30 3.02 13.84
C ASN A 44 6.02 2.78 15.32
N THR A 45 5.02 1.96 15.66
CA THR A 45 4.76 1.55 17.03
C THR A 45 5.97 0.84 17.65
N LEU A 46 6.59 -0.11 16.94
CA LEU A 46 7.80 -0.78 17.43
C LEU A 46 8.97 0.19 17.66
N LYS A 47 9.13 1.21 16.81
CA LYS A 47 10.16 2.23 17.00
C LYS A 47 9.91 3.07 18.26
N GLU A 48 8.66 3.43 18.52
CA GLU A 48 8.26 4.16 19.73
C GLU A 48 8.53 3.34 20.98
N GLU A 49 8.09 2.08 21.01
CA GLU A 49 8.35 1.16 22.13
C GLU A 49 9.85 0.96 22.39
N ILE A 50 10.67 0.81 21.34
CA ILE A 50 12.13 0.71 21.47
C ILE A 50 12.72 2.02 22.02
N SER A 51 12.18 3.17 21.62
CA SER A 51 12.63 4.46 22.13
C SER A 51 12.32 4.61 23.62
N GLU A 52 11.14 4.15 24.05
CA GLU A 52 10.75 4.14 25.45
C GLU A 52 11.64 3.21 26.28
N ILE A 53 11.90 1.99 25.80
CA ILE A 53 12.83 1.05 26.45
C ILE A 53 14.22 1.69 26.62
N LYS A 54 14.73 2.38 25.60
CA LYS A 54 16.02 3.09 25.70
C LYS A 54 16.00 4.18 26.76
N GLN A 55 14.91 4.93 26.89
CA GLN A 55 14.75 5.96 27.92
C GLN A 55 14.73 5.35 29.32
N LEU A 56 13.96 4.28 29.53
CA LEU A 56 13.91 3.55 30.80
C LEU A 56 15.29 3.00 31.19
N LEU A 57 16.03 2.43 30.24
CA LEU A 57 17.39 1.95 30.47
C LEU A 57 18.36 3.08 30.85
N GLN A 58 18.25 4.24 30.20
CA GLN A 58 19.05 5.41 30.55
C GLN A 58 18.74 5.93 31.96
N GLU A 59 17.47 5.93 32.35
CA GLU A 59 17.04 6.33 33.70
C GLU A 59 17.60 5.38 34.77
N ILE A 60 17.53 4.06 34.53
CA ILE A 60 18.13 3.05 35.43
C ILE A 60 19.63 3.29 35.59
N VAL A 61 20.36 3.52 34.49
CA VAL A 61 21.81 3.78 34.54
C VAL A 61 22.13 5.08 35.29
N ARG A 62 21.32 6.13 35.13
CA ARG A 62 21.49 7.40 35.86
C ARG A 62 21.26 7.22 37.36
N ASN A 63 20.20 6.51 37.74
CA ASN A 63 19.83 6.30 39.14
C ASN A 63 20.75 5.29 39.83
N GLY A 64 21.28 4.29 39.10
CA GLY A 64 22.22 3.29 39.64
C GLY A 64 23.67 3.79 39.80
N ASN A 65 24.00 4.94 39.20
CA ASN A 65 25.30 5.60 39.35
C ASN A 65 25.30 6.68 40.47
N SER A 66 24.25 6.71 41.30
CA SER A 66 24.11 7.60 42.47
C SER A 66 24.35 6.84 43.77
#